data_AF-A0A089LZ90-F1
#
_entry.id   AF-A0A089LZ90-F1
#
_cell.length_a   1.000
_cell.length_b   1.000
_cell.length_c   1.000
_cell.angle_alpha   90.00
_cell.angle_beta   90.00
_cell.angle_gamma   90.00
#
_symmetry.space_group_name_H-M   'P 1'
#
loop_
_entity.id
_entity.type
_entity.pdbx_description
1 polymer ?
#
loop_
_entity_poly.entity_id
_entity_poly.type
_entity_poly.pdbx_seq_one_letter_code
_entity_poly.pdbx_strand_id
1 'polypeptide(L)'
;MEITEIKKDLFTMPQEYYLAHCISADAKMGAGIAVQFRKRFKLTSLQDRAANHELEVGKCYRVDRVFNLITKSKYWHKPTYETLTMALRSMKELCEQESIQKMAMPEIGCGLDKLQWGRVKEILAPRLLITQNKEYQN
;
A
#
# COMPACT_ATOMS: atom_id res chain seq x y z
N MET A 1 -2.28 3.26 16.79
CA MET A 1 -1.00 3.31 16.06
C MET A 1 -0.70 4.77 15.75
N GLU A 2 0.50 5.23 16.04
CA GLU A 2 0.95 6.60 15.77
C GLU A 2 1.64 6.64 14.40
N ILE A 3 1.40 7.69 13.61
CA ILE A 3 2.12 7.90 12.34
C ILE A 3 3.37 8.72 12.66
N THR A 4 4.54 8.16 12.36
CA THR A 4 5.82 8.86 12.48
C THR A 4 6.36 9.17 11.08
N GLU A 5 6.57 10.45 10.78
CA GLU A 5 7.19 10.88 9.53
C GLU A 5 8.71 10.94 9.71
N ILE A 6 9.46 10.23 8.86
CA ILE A 6 10.92 10.16 8.91
C ILE A 6 11.51 10.43 7.51
N LYS A 7 12.61 11.20 7.45
CA LYS A 7 13.37 11.40 6.20
C LYS A 7 14.38 10.27 6.02
N LYS A 8 13.98 9.20 5.35
CA LYS A 8 14.79 8.00 5.12
C LYS A 8 14.47 7.35 3.78
N ASP A 9 15.41 6.61 3.20
CA ASP A 9 15.10 5.72 2.07
C ASP A 9 14.23 4.55 2.55
N LEU A 10 13.00 4.48 2.01
CA LEU A 10 12.01 3.45 2.33
C LEU A 10 12.57 2.03 2.17
N PHE A 11 13.43 1.79 1.18
CA PHE A 11 13.95 0.45 0.90
C PHE A 11 15.05 0.01 1.87
N THR A 12 15.54 0.91 2.73
CA THR A 12 16.48 0.61 3.81
C THR A 12 15.77 0.24 5.12
N MET A 13 14.44 0.17 5.11
CA MET A 13 13.67 -0.28 6.27
C MET A 13 13.98 -1.75 6.59
N PRO A 14 14.13 -2.09 7.88
CA PRO A 14 14.42 -3.45 8.33
C PRO A 14 13.40 -4.48 7.82
N GLN A 15 13.77 -5.75 7.80
CA GLN A 15 12.96 -6.82 7.22
C GLN A 15 11.65 -7.07 7.98
N GLU A 16 11.59 -6.72 9.28
CA GLU A 16 10.35 -6.80 10.05
C GLU A 16 9.30 -5.75 9.62
N TYR A 17 9.68 -4.76 8.81
CA TYR A 17 8.73 -3.81 8.24
C TYR A 17 8.21 -4.31 6.90
N TYR A 18 6.89 -4.35 6.80
CA TYR A 18 6.19 -4.46 5.53
C TYR A 18 6.19 -3.10 4.84
N LEU A 19 6.20 -3.11 3.51
CA LEU A 19 6.24 -1.90 2.70
C LEU A 19 4.93 -1.73 1.94
N ALA A 20 4.47 -0.50 1.75
CA ALA A 20 3.27 -0.23 0.96
C ALA A 20 3.50 0.84 -0.11
N HIS A 21 2.83 0.69 -1.26
CA HIS A 21 2.79 1.68 -2.33
C HIS A 21 1.51 1.60 -3.15
N CYS A 22 1.22 2.64 -3.92
CA CYS A 22 0.08 2.69 -4.84
C CYS A 22 0.49 2.28 -6.26
N ILE A 23 -0.35 1.47 -6.91
CA ILE A 23 -0.22 1.10 -8.32
C ILE A 23 -1.58 1.15 -9.03
N SER A 24 -1.55 1.03 -10.35
CA SER A 24 -2.74 0.87 -11.19
C SER A 24 -3.14 -0.60 -11.36
N ALA A 25 -4.40 -0.84 -11.72
CA ALA A 25 -4.96 -2.18 -11.96
C ALA A 25 -4.27 -2.93 -13.11
N ASP A 26 -3.73 -2.18 -14.08
CA ASP A 26 -2.91 -2.72 -15.18
C ASP A 26 -1.46 -3.06 -14.78
N ALA A 27 -1.09 -2.88 -13.51
CA ALA A 27 0.20 -3.22 -12.89
C ALA A 27 1.45 -2.80 -13.70
N LYS A 28 1.39 -1.71 -14.47
CA LYS A 28 2.54 -1.30 -15.32
C LYS A 28 3.78 -0.89 -14.51
N MET A 29 3.59 -0.24 -13.37
CA MET A 29 4.66 0.17 -12.44
C MET A 29 5.86 0.86 -13.13
N GLY A 30 5.58 1.69 -14.15
CA GLY A 30 6.59 2.23 -15.06
C GLY A 30 7.28 3.52 -14.61
N ALA A 31 6.82 4.16 -13.53
CA ALA A 31 7.35 5.44 -13.05
C ALA A 31 7.41 5.54 -11.53
N GLY A 32 8.18 6.52 -11.04
CA GLY A 32 8.30 6.82 -9.62
C GLY A 32 8.83 5.67 -8.77
N ILE A 33 8.38 5.61 -7.51
CA ILE A 33 8.82 4.60 -6.56
C ILE A 33 8.39 3.18 -6.95
N ALA A 34 7.30 3.02 -7.71
CA ALA A 34 6.81 1.73 -8.17
C ALA A 34 7.84 0.99 -9.05
N VAL A 35 8.69 1.71 -9.79
CA VAL A 35 9.82 1.10 -10.54
C VAL A 35 10.82 0.46 -9.59
N GLN A 36 11.11 1.13 -8.46
CA GLN A 36 12.06 0.62 -7.47
C GLN A 36 11.50 -0.59 -6.72
N PHE A 37 10.18 -0.59 -6.43
CA PHE A 37 9.47 -1.76 -5.92
C PHE A 37 9.56 -2.95 -6.89
N ARG A 38 9.23 -2.73 -8.17
CA ARG A 38 9.31 -3.78 -9.21
C ARG A 38 10.72 -4.34 -9.38
N LYS A 39 11.76 -3.51 -9.25
CA LYS A 39 13.16 -3.95 -9.36
C LYS A 39 13.66 -4.75 -8.16
N ARG A 40 13.14 -4.46 -6.95
CA ARG A 40 13.61 -5.05 -5.69
C ARG A 40 12.79 -6.25 -5.23
N PHE A 41 11.53 -6.32 -5.63
CA PHE A 41 10.58 -7.34 -5.20
C PHE A 41 10.03 -8.09 -6.42
N LYS A 42 9.62 -9.34 -6.21
CA LYS A 42 9.11 -10.24 -7.26
C LYS A 42 7.67 -9.89 -7.69
N LEU A 43 7.44 -8.65 -8.11
CA LEU A 43 6.11 -8.15 -8.48
C LEU A 43 5.64 -8.56 -9.89
N THR A 44 6.44 -9.35 -10.62
CA THR A 44 6.06 -9.90 -11.93
C THR A 44 4.78 -10.71 -11.86
N SER A 45 4.53 -11.42 -10.74
CA SER A 45 3.28 -12.17 -10.52
C SER A 45 2.02 -11.29 -10.60
N LEU A 46 2.09 -10.04 -10.15
CA LEU A 46 0.99 -9.09 -10.30
C LEU A 46 0.85 -8.59 -11.74
N GLN A 47 1.96 -8.45 -12.47
CA GLN A 47 1.94 -8.06 -13.88
C GLN A 47 1.32 -9.17 -14.73
N ASP A 48 1.70 -10.42 -14.49
CA ASP A 48 1.15 -11.59 -15.17
C ASP A 48 -0.34 -11.76 -14.87
N ARG A 49 -0.74 -11.54 -13.62
CA ARG A 49 -2.16 -11.51 -13.24
C ARG A 49 -2.90 -10.41 -13.99
N ALA A 50 -2.40 -9.17 -13.95
CA ALA A 50 -3.02 -8.02 -14.62
C ALA A 50 -3.09 -8.15 -16.14
N ALA A 51 -2.17 -8.91 -16.76
CA ALA A 51 -2.18 -9.18 -18.19
C ALA A 51 -3.35 -10.09 -18.61
N ASN A 52 -3.78 -10.99 -17.72
CA ASN A 52 -4.91 -11.88 -17.97
C ASN A 52 -6.24 -11.25 -17.49
N HIS A 53 -6.23 -10.67 -16.29
CA HIS A 53 -7.39 -10.02 -15.66
C HIS A 53 -6.92 -8.83 -14.83
N GLU A 54 -7.47 -7.65 -15.08
CA GLU A 54 -7.12 -6.44 -14.33
C GLU A 54 -7.30 -6.65 -12.82
N LEU A 55 -6.38 -6.06 -12.04
CA LEU A 55 -6.50 -6.07 -10.60
C LEU A 55 -7.67 -5.18 -10.16
N GLU A 56 -8.29 -5.53 -9.04
CA GLU A 56 -9.49 -4.83 -8.58
C GLU A 56 -9.13 -3.47 -7.97
N VAL A 57 -9.70 -2.37 -8.50
CA VAL A 57 -9.52 -1.03 -7.93
C VAL A 57 -10.16 -0.97 -6.55
N GLY A 58 -9.45 -0.38 -5.59
CA GLY A 58 -9.84 -0.36 -4.19
C GLY A 58 -9.41 -1.59 -3.40
N LYS A 59 -8.66 -2.52 -4.00
CA LYS A 59 -8.10 -3.70 -3.32
C LYS A 59 -6.62 -3.54 -3.03
N CYS A 60 -6.14 -4.30 -2.05
CA CYS A 60 -4.72 -4.46 -1.79
C CYS A 60 -4.29 -5.90 -2.12
N TYR A 61 -3.14 -6.05 -2.79
CA TYR A 61 -2.52 -7.34 -3.04
C TYR A 61 -1.15 -7.39 -2.39
N ARG A 62 -0.91 -8.41 -1.57
CA ARG A 62 0.40 -8.63 -0.96
C ARG A 62 1.25 -9.56 -1.81
N VAL A 63 2.51 -9.18 -2.01
CA VAL A 63 3.56 -10.04 -2.59
C VAL A 63 4.76 -9.93 -1.68
N ASP A 64 5.14 -11.05 -1.05
CA ASP A 64 6.20 -11.04 -0.04
C ASP A 64 5.88 -10.00 1.06
N ARG A 65 6.83 -9.16 1.47
CA ARG A 65 6.58 -8.06 2.42
C ARG A 65 6.00 -6.78 1.82
N VAL A 66 5.51 -6.80 0.57
CA VAL A 66 5.01 -5.60 -0.14
C VAL A 66 3.49 -5.63 -0.33
N PHE A 67 2.83 -4.59 0.17
CA PHE A 67 1.42 -4.29 -0.06
C PHE A 67 1.26 -3.36 -1.28
N ASN A 68 0.51 -3.83 -2.27
CA ASN A 68 0.27 -3.14 -3.54
C ASN A 68 -1.18 -2.63 -3.54
N LEU A 69 -1.36 -1.34 -3.23
CA LEU A 69 -2.68 -0.70 -3.18
C LEU A 69 -3.11 -0.33 -4.60
N ILE A 70 -4.20 -0.93 -5.09
CA ILE A 70 -4.74 -0.62 -6.41
C ILE A 70 -5.65 0.58 -6.30
N THR A 71 -5.14 1.77 -6.62
CA THR A 71 -5.88 3.03 -6.39
C THR A 71 -6.46 3.62 -7.66
N LYS A 72 -6.18 3.03 -8.82
CA LYS A 72 -6.63 3.53 -10.12
C LYS A 72 -6.64 2.42 -11.16
N SER A 73 -7.47 2.56 -12.20
CA SER A 73 -7.57 1.54 -13.26
C SER A 73 -6.31 1.50 -14.14
N LYS A 74 -5.87 2.64 -14.66
CA LYS A 74 -4.74 2.73 -15.61
C LYS A 74 -3.61 3.58 -15.06
N TYR A 75 -2.37 3.31 -15.47
CA TYR A 75 -1.20 4.02 -14.92
C TYR A 75 -1.22 5.55 -15.17
N TRP A 76 -1.88 6.00 -16.25
CA TRP A 76 -2.03 7.42 -16.59
C TRP A 76 -3.23 8.09 -15.90
N HIS A 77 -4.16 7.32 -15.31
CA HIS A 77 -5.23 7.87 -14.49
C HIS A 77 -4.69 8.40 -13.16
N LYS A 78 -5.55 9.15 -12.45
CA LYS A 78 -5.31 9.62 -11.09
C LYS A 78 -6.22 8.85 -10.13
N PRO A 79 -5.71 8.46 -8.95
CA PRO A 79 -6.57 7.91 -7.92
C PRO A 79 -7.47 9.01 -7.34
N THR A 80 -8.49 8.57 -6.62
CA THR A 80 -9.35 9.43 -5.80
C THR A 80 -9.09 9.14 -4.32
N TYR A 81 -9.52 10.03 -3.43
CA TYR A 81 -9.49 9.74 -1.99
C TYR A 81 -10.32 8.52 -1.62
N GLU A 82 -11.41 8.27 -2.35
CA GLU A 82 -12.28 7.11 -2.15
C GLU A 82 -11.57 5.79 -2.49
N THR A 83 -11.00 5.69 -3.69
CA THR A 83 -10.26 4.49 -4.13
C THR A 83 -9.03 4.22 -3.27
N LEU A 84 -8.32 5.26 -2.83
CA LEU A 84 -7.26 5.13 -1.83
C LEU A 84 -7.80 4.60 -0.49
N THR A 85 -8.93 5.13 -0.01
CA THR A 85 -9.57 4.69 1.23
C THR A 85 -9.99 3.22 1.17
N MET A 86 -10.55 2.78 0.05
CA MET A 86 -10.90 1.37 -0.17
C MET A 86 -9.66 0.48 -0.13
N ALA A 87 -8.60 0.85 -0.86
CA ALA A 87 -7.37 0.05 -0.89
C ALA A 87 -6.68 -0.02 0.48
N LEU A 88 -6.73 1.06 1.26
CA LEU A 88 -6.23 1.08 2.64
C LEU A 88 -7.06 0.19 3.58
N ARG A 89 -8.38 0.13 3.41
CA ARG A 89 -9.23 -0.80 4.16
C ARG A 89 -8.88 -2.26 3.84
N SER A 90 -8.76 -2.58 2.55
CA SER A 90 -8.33 -3.92 2.11
C SER A 90 -6.94 -4.28 2.64
N MET A 91 -6.00 -3.31 2.67
CA MET A 91 -4.69 -3.52 3.29
C MET A 91 -4.80 -3.78 4.81
N LYS A 92 -5.67 -3.05 5.51
CA LYS A 92 -5.89 -3.23 6.95
C LYS A 92 -6.40 -4.64 7.26
N GLU A 93 -7.36 -5.13 6.49
CA GLU A 93 -7.91 -6.49 6.64
C GLU A 93 -6.82 -7.55 6.49
N LEU A 94 -5.94 -7.41 5.49
CA LEU A 94 -4.79 -8.31 5.33
C LEU A 94 -3.82 -8.23 6.52
N CYS A 95 -3.55 -7.03 7.04
CA CYS A 95 -2.70 -6.87 8.22
C CYS A 95 -3.31 -7.55 9.47
N GLU A 96 -4.62 -7.43 9.66
CA GLU A 96 -5.34 -8.08 10.76
C GLU A 96 -5.30 -9.62 10.62
N GLN A 97 -5.56 -10.14 9.43
CA GLN A 97 -5.52 -11.58 9.14
C GLN A 97 -4.14 -12.20 9.35
N GLU A 98 -3.08 -11.48 8.98
CA GLU A 98 -1.71 -11.98 9.03
C GLU A 98 -0.94 -11.49 10.27
N SER A 99 -1.60 -10.82 11.21
CA SER A 99 -0.99 -10.26 12.42
C SER A 99 0.21 -9.33 12.13
N ILE A 100 0.14 -8.54 11.07
CA ILE A 100 1.19 -7.60 10.67
C ILE A 100 1.02 -6.28 11.42
N GLN A 101 2.08 -5.89 12.14
CA GLN A 101 2.05 -4.71 13.02
C GLN A 101 3.00 -3.58 12.58
N LYS A 102 3.99 -3.86 11.74
CA LYS A 102 5.02 -2.89 11.33
C LYS A 102 4.94 -2.63 9.85
N MET A 103 4.66 -1.39 9.48
CA MET A 103 4.57 -0.94 8.10
C MET A 103 5.31 0.36 7.88
N ALA A 104 5.94 0.48 6.71
CA ALA A 104 6.51 1.72 6.20
C ALA A 104 5.96 1.99 4.79
N MET A 105 5.70 3.26 4.48
CA MET A 105 5.17 3.67 3.18
C MET A 105 5.70 5.06 2.83
N PRO A 106 5.80 5.42 1.55
CA PRO A 106 6.09 6.79 1.15
C PRO A 106 4.84 7.66 1.38
N GLU A 107 4.87 8.92 0.97
CA GLU A 107 3.67 9.75 0.83
C GLU A 107 2.76 9.21 -0.30
N ILE A 108 2.02 8.14 0.02
CA ILE A 108 1.21 7.39 -0.94
C ILE A 108 0.14 8.26 -1.58
N GLY A 109 -0.05 8.10 -2.89
CA GLY A 109 -1.01 8.89 -3.67
C GLY A 109 -0.64 10.36 -3.91
N CYS A 110 0.47 10.88 -3.37
CA CYS A 110 0.72 12.34 -3.36
C CYS A 110 1.69 12.85 -4.44
N GLY A 111 2.52 11.99 -5.02
CA GLY A 111 3.49 12.37 -6.07
C GLY A 111 2.87 12.52 -7.48
N LEU A 112 3.10 11.53 -8.33
CA LEU A 112 2.52 11.50 -9.69
C LEU A 112 0.99 11.41 -9.67
N ASP A 113 0.42 10.96 -8.55
CA ASP A 113 -1.01 10.73 -8.33
C ASP A 113 -1.75 11.98 -7.83
N LYS A 114 -1.04 13.03 -7.43
CA LYS A 114 -1.56 14.38 -7.16
C LYS A 114 -2.58 14.52 -6.02
N LEU A 115 -2.78 13.50 -5.18
CA LEU A 115 -3.51 13.69 -3.92
C LEU A 115 -2.69 14.57 -2.97
N GLN A 116 -3.36 15.20 -2.00
CA GLN A 116 -2.69 16.06 -1.04
C GLN A 116 -2.35 15.29 0.22
N TRP A 117 -1.08 15.32 0.64
CA TRP A 117 -0.59 14.55 1.78
C TRP A 117 -1.37 14.86 3.07
N GLY A 118 -1.71 16.12 3.32
CA GLY A 118 -2.54 16.52 4.47
C GLY A 118 -3.84 15.72 4.55
N ARG A 119 -4.56 15.60 3.42
CA ARG A 119 -5.81 14.83 3.36
C ARG A 119 -5.59 13.32 3.41
N VAL A 120 -4.50 12.82 2.82
CA VAL A 120 -4.13 11.40 2.93
C VAL A 120 -3.84 11.01 4.38
N LYS A 121 -3.16 11.86 5.16
CA LYS A 121 -2.91 11.63 6.58
C LYS A 121 -4.20 11.49 7.39
N GLU A 122 -5.19 12.34 7.13
CA GLU A 122 -6.52 12.23 7.76
C GLU A 122 -7.22 10.90 7.43
N ILE A 123 -6.97 10.34 6.24
CA ILE A 123 -7.53 9.02 5.87
C ILE A 123 -6.82 7.89 6.61
N LEU A 124 -5.49 8.00 6.77
CA LEU A 124 -4.64 7.00 7.44
C LEU A 124 -4.89 6.93 8.95
N ALA A 125 -5.00 8.08 9.62
CA ALA A 125 -5.08 8.19 11.08
C ALA A 125 -6.18 7.33 11.74
N PRO A 126 -7.45 7.34 11.30
CA PRO A 126 -8.50 6.53 11.91
C PRO A 126 -8.48 5.06 11.49
N ARG A 127 -7.80 4.70 10.40
CA ARG A 127 -7.96 3.39 9.74
C ARG A 127 -6.84 2.39 10.01
N LEU A 128 -5.74 2.80 10.65
CA LEU A 128 -4.65 1.91 11.08
C LEU A 128 -4.68 1.57 12.59
N LEU A 129 -5.79 1.87 13.27
CA LEU A 129 -6.05 1.38 14.62
C LEU A 129 -6.36 -0.12 14.56
N ILE A 130 -5.32 -0.94 14.70
CA ILE A 130 -5.44 -2.33 15.17
C ILE A 130 -5.16 -2.28 16.68
N THR A 131 -6.12 -2.73 17.47
CA THR A 131 -6.09 -2.73 18.93
C THR A 131 -5.07 -3.73 19.47
N GLN A 132 -4.48 -3.42 20.62
CA GLN A 132 -3.62 -4.34 21.36
C GLN A 132 -4.38 -5.61 21.76
N ASN A 133 -3.63 -6.71 21.83
CA ASN A 133 -4.04 -8.05 22.24
C ASN A 133 -5.02 -8.03 23.43
N LYS A 134 -6.14 -8.75 23.32
CA LYS A 134 -6.72 -9.39 24.51
C LYS A 134 -5.91 -10.64 24.76
N GLU A 135 -5.11 -10.61 25.82
CA GLU A 135 -4.60 -11.82 26.46
C GLU A 135 -5.80 -12.73 26.78
N TYR A 136 -5.82 -13.94 26.22
CA TYR A 136 -6.62 -15.00 26.78
C TYR A 136 -5.76 -15.70 27.82
N GLN A 137 -6.02 -15.38 29.09
CA GLN A 137 -5.63 -16.19 30.24
C GLN A 137 -6.94 -16.66 30.88
N ASN A 138 -7.18 -17.97 30.79
CA ASN A 138 -7.79 -18.80 31.82
C ASN A 138 -7.22 -20.21 31.63
#